data_AF-T1BDH7-F1
#
_entry.id   AF-T1BDH7-F1
#
_cell.length_a   1.000
_cell.length_b   1.000
_cell.length_c   1.000
_cell.angle_alpha   90.00
_cell.angle_beta   90.00
_cell.angle_gamma   90.00
#
_symmetry.space_group_name_H-M   'P 1'
#
loop_
_entity.id
_entity.type
_entity.pdbx_description
1 polymer ?
#
loop_
_entity_poly.entity_id
_entity_poly.type
_entity_poly.pdbx_seq_one_letter_code
_entity_poly.pdbx_strand_id
1 'polypeptide(L)' 'DCVLALSDKGEVFGWGNSEYGQLGMVTSEQQVGVSRCLGLEKQLGKVVSVAAGGSMCGLVNGECVWVCV' A
#
# COMPACT_ATOMS: atom_id res chain seq x y z
N ASP A 1 -8.94 -4.75 7.73
CA ASP A 1 -9.59 -4.31 6.49
C ASP A 1 -8.95 -3.06 5.92
N CYS A 2 -7.88 -3.24 5.15
CA CYS A 2 -7.27 -2.20 4.34
C CYS A 2 -7.59 -2.43 2.87
N VAL A 3 -7.55 -1.37 2.07
CA VAL A 3 -7.74 -1.43 0.62
C VAL A 3 -6.49 -0.84 -0.05
N LEU A 4 -6.04 -1.50 -1.11
CA LEU A 4 -4.97 -1.01 -1.97
C LEU A 4 -5.49 -0.80 -3.40
N ALA A 5 -5.01 0.24 -4.05
CA ALA A 5 -5.22 0.49 -5.47
C ALA A 5 -3.89 0.78 -6.16
N LEU A 6 -3.76 0.34 -7.41
CA LEU A 6 -2.59 0.54 -8.25
C LEU A 6 -2.99 1.37 -9.47
N SER A 7 -2.26 2.46 -9.73
CA SER A 7 -2.44 3.27 -10.95
C SER A 7 -1.71 2.65 -12.16
N ASP A 8 -2.09 3.08 -13.36
CA ASP A 8 -1.42 2.75 -14.62
C ASP A 8 0.04 3.22 -14.67
N LYS A 9 0.36 4.28 -13.92
CA LYS A 9 1.71 4.81 -13.71
C LYS A 9 2.53 3.99 -12.72
N GLY A 10 1.92 3.03 -12.02
CA GLY A 10 2.59 2.19 -11.01
C GLY A 10 2.64 2.81 -9.61
N GLU A 11 1.81 3.81 -9.34
CA GLU A 11 1.68 4.42 -8.01
C GLU A 11 0.69 3.60 -7.17
N VAL A 12 1.01 3.41 -5.89
CA VAL A 12 0.16 2.65 -4.97
C VAL A 12 -0.56 3.59 -4.02
N PHE A 13 -1.86 3.38 -3.88
CA PHE A 13 -2.72 4.11 -2.96
C PHE A 13 -3.30 3.15 -1.92
N GLY A 14 -3.43 3.63 -0.68
CA GLY A 14 -4.01 2.86 0.41
C GLY A 14 -5.00 3.67 1.26
N TRP A 15 -6.02 3.00 1.78
CA TRP A 15 -6.97 3.53 2.77
C TRP A 15 -7.62 2.39 3.58
N GLY A 16 -8.45 2.74 4.56
CA GLY A 16 -9.06 1.80 5.50
C GLY A 16 -8.26 1.67 6.81
N ASN A 17 -8.33 0.49 7.42
CA ASN A 17 -7.72 0.24 8.73
C ASN A 17 -6.19 0.28 8.62
N SER A 18 -5.57 1.00 9.55
CA SER A 18 -4.12 1.11 9.74
C SER A 18 -3.71 0.94 11.20
N GLU A 19 -4.51 0.27 12.03
CA GLU A 19 -4.23 0.00 13.46
C GLU A 19 -2.95 -0.82 13.66
N TYR A 20 -2.55 -1.61 12.66
CA TYR A 20 -1.34 -2.43 12.68
C TYR A 20 -0.16 -1.79 11.95
N GLY A 21 -0.35 -0.59 11.39
CA GLY A 21 0.71 0.14 10.68
C GLY A 21 0.76 -0.10 9.17
N GLN A 22 -0.28 -0.72 8.59
CA GLN A 22 -0.37 -0.98 7.15
C GLN A 22 -0.14 0.27 6.28
N LEU A 23 -0.59 1.44 6.76
CA LEU A 23 -0.45 2.74 6.09
C LEU A 23 0.50 3.68 6.85
N GLY A 24 1.32 3.13 7.75
CA GLY A 24 2.18 3.89 8.68
C GLY A 24 3.20 4.81 7.99
N MET A 25 3.48 4.58 6.70
CA MET A 25 4.37 5.41 5.91
C MET A 25 3.74 6.74 5.45
N VAL A 26 2.41 6.86 5.46
CA VAL A 26 1.68 8.07 5.03
C VAL A 26 0.77 8.67 6.09
N THR A 27 0.56 7.96 7.20
CA THR A 27 -0.29 8.45 8.29
C THR A 27 0.05 7.77 9.62
N SER A 28 -0.29 8.45 10.71
CA SER A 28 -0.37 7.87 12.05
C SER A 28 -1.82 7.57 12.49
N GLU A 29 -2.80 7.85 11.63
CA GLU A 29 -4.21 7.55 11.89
C GLU A 29 -4.46 6.04 11.79
N GLN A 30 -5.25 5.53 12.72
CA GLN A 30 -5.66 4.12 12.75
C GLN A 30 -6.74 3.78 11.71
N GLN A 31 -7.43 4.78 11.18
CA GLN A 31 -8.48 4.61 10.18
C GLN A 31 -8.42 5.74 9.16
N VAL A 32 -8.30 5.37 7.89
CA VAL A 32 -8.10 6.32 6.79
C VAL A 32 -9.31 6.28 5.88
N GLY A 33 -10.10 7.36 5.87
CA GLY A 33 -11.32 7.45 5.04
C GLY A 33 -11.08 7.87 3.58
N VAL A 34 -9.87 8.33 3.24
CA VAL A 34 -9.53 8.88 1.92
C VAL A 34 -8.24 8.26 1.43
N SER A 35 -8.18 7.88 0.14
CA SER A 35 -6.98 7.29 -0.46
C SER A 35 -5.75 8.16 -0.27
N ARG A 36 -4.65 7.57 0.21
CA ARG A 36 -3.34 8.22 0.32
C ARG A 36 -2.33 7.53 -0.58
N CYS A 37 -1.54 8.31 -1.32
CA CYS A 37 -0.46 7.77 -2.14
C CYS A 37 0.71 7.35 -1.25
N LEU A 38 1.08 6.08 -1.32
CA LEU A 38 2.13 5.48 -0.48
C LEU A 38 3.54 5.89 -0.90
N GLY A 39 3.73 6.44 -2.10
CA GLY A 39 5.04 6.93 -2.57
C GLY A 39 6.10 5.83 -2.75
N LEU A 40 5.66 4.57 -2.81
CA LEU A 40 6.52 3.39 -2.91
C LEU A 40 7.27 3.32 -4.24
N GLU A 41 6.75 3.94 -5.28
CA GLU A 41 7.35 3.97 -6.61
C GLU A 41 8.75 4.59 -6.62
N LYS A 42 9.06 5.47 -5.65
CA LYS A 42 10.38 6.08 -5.51
C LYS A 42 11.44 5.11 -4.98
N GLN A 43 11.04 4.14 -4.16
CA GLN A 43 11.94 3.18 -3.54
C GLN A 43 11.96 1.85 -4.31
N LEU A 44 10.80 1.46 -4.84
CA LEU A 44 10.58 0.14 -5.43
C LEU A 44 10.47 0.19 -6.96
N GLY A 45 10.49 1.38 -7.56
CA GLY A 45 10.18 1.52 -8.98
C GLY A 45 8.72 1.16 -9.29
N LYS A 46 8.45 0.83 -10.55
CA LYS A 46 7.08 0.61 -11.04
C LYS A 46 6.46 -0.65 -10.40
N VAL A 47 5.44 -0.46 -9.58
CA VAL A 47 4.63 -1.57 -9.04
C VAL A 47 3.73 -2.12 -10.14
N VAL A 48 3.63 -3.45 -10.22
CA VAL A 48 2.85 -4.14 -11.26
C VAL A 48 1.64 -4.89 -10.71
N SER A 49 1.64 -5.22 -9.41
CA SER A 49 0.47 -5.81 -8.75
C SER A 49 0.48 -5.53 -7.25
N VAL A 50 -0.72 -5.51 -6.66
CA VAL A 50 -0.98 -5.30 -5.25
C VAL A 50 -2.01 -6.33 -4.75
N ALA A 51 -1.91 -6.72 -3.49
CA ALA A 51 -2.86 -7.61 -2.83
C ALA A 51 -3.08 -7.14 -1.39
N ALA A 52 -4.32 -7.28 -0.90
CA ALA A 52 -4.66 -7.00 0.48
C ALA A 52 -5.36 -8.24 1.08
N GLY A 53 -4.96 -8.61 2.30
CA GLY A 53 -5.61 -9.59 3.16
C GLY A 53 -6.14 -8.92 4.43
N GLY A 54 -6.62 -9.70 5.40
CA GLY A 54 -7.30 -9.17 6.59
C GLY A 54 -6.53 -8.05 7.31
N SER A 55 -5.29 -8.36 7.69
CA SER A 55 -4.39 -7.39 8.34
C SER A 55 -3.12 -7.09 7.55
N MET A 56 -2.96 -7.65 6.35
CA MET A 56 -1.70 -7.63 5.62
C MET A 56 -1.87 -7.07 4.21
N CYS A 57 -0.83 -6.44 3.70
CA CYS A 57 -0.78 -5.87 2.36
C CYS A 57 0.51 -6.32 1.66
N GLY A 58 0.40 -6.68 0.39
CA GLY A 58 1.51 -7.11 -0.45
C GLY A 58 1.53 -6.35 -1.75
N LEU A 59 2.73 -6.18 -2.30
CA LEU A 59 2.96 -5.54 -3.59
C LEU A 59 4.18 -6.14 -4.26
N VAL A 60 4.18 -6.14 -5.58
CA VAL A 60 5.26 -6.71 -6.39
C VAL A 60 5.62 -5.74 -7.49
N ASN A 61 6.93 -5.51 -7.64
CA ASN A 61 7.52 -4.88 -8.82
C ASN A 61 8.11 -6.01 -9.70
N GLY A 62 8.64 -5.70 -10.88
CA GLY A 62 9.14 -6.74 -11.81
C GLY A 62 10.28 -7.65 -11.30
N GLU A 63 10.80 -7.42 -10.09
CA GLU A 63 11.99 -8.10 -9.54
C GLU A 63 11.79 -8.63 -8.10
N CYS A 64 10.97 -7.97 -7.28
CA CYS A 64 10.89 -8.15 -5.83
C CYS A 64 9.44 -8.11 -5.32
N VAL A 65 9.15 -8.94 -4.30
CA VAL A 65 7.91 -8.94 -3.52
C VAL A 65 8.13 -8.18 -2.20
N TRP A 66 7.22 -7.28 -1.88
CA TRP A 66 7.21 -6.50 -0.64
C TRP A 66 5.94 -6.80 0.13
N VAL A 67 6.08 -7.04 1.42
CA VAL A 67 4.96 -7.34 2.32
C VAL A 67 5.02 -6.37 3.49
N CYS A 68 3.91 -5.68 3.74
CA CYS A 68 3.68 -4.89 4.93
C CYS A 68 2.60 -5.60 5.76
N VAL A 69 2.92 -5.87 7.03
CA VAL A 69 2.02 -6.48 8.01
C VAL A 69 1.43 -5.37 8.87
#